data_AF-F0TC82-F1
#
_entry.id   AF-F0TC82-F1
#
_cell.length_a   1.000
_cell.length_b   1.000
_cell.length_c   1.000
_cell.angle_alpha   90.00
_cell.angle_beta   90.00
_cell.angle_gamma   90.00
#
_symmetry.space_group_name_H-M   'P 1'
#
loop_
_entity.id
_entity.type
_entity.pdbx_description
1 polymer ?
#
loop_
_entity_poly.entity_id
_entity_poly.type
_entity_poly.pdbx_seq_one_letter_code
_entity_poly.pdbx_strand_id
1 'polypeptide(L)' 'MERLTLKQYRQMVEEVIEFKELNGEMPAFTIIEGCKISKSVYVNMIETANKFILEMGRNPEIVEISDSSEINFKC' A
#
# COMPACT_ATOMS: atom_id res chain seq x y z
N MET A 1 1.10 -15.06 -4.45
CA MET A 1 0.85 -13.61 -4.65
C MET A 1 -0.14 -13.18 -3.60
N GLU A 2 0.33 -12.43 -2.62
CA GLU A 2 -0.55 -11.81 -1.64
C GLU A 2 -1.24 -10.61 -2.29
N ARG A 3 -2.51 -10.41 -1.95
CA ARG A 3 -3.36 -9.39 -2.55
C ARG A 3 -4.09 -8.67 -1.44
N LEU A 4 -4.19 -7.35 -1.56
CA LEU A 4 -5.10 -6.59 -0.72
C LEU A 4 -6.45 -6.47 -1.41
N THR A 5 -7.51 -6.71 -0.65
CA THR A 5 -8.84 -6.23 -1.02
C THR A 5 -8.82 -4.70 -1.10
N LEU A 6 -9.71 -4.11 -1.89
CA LEU A 6 -9.82 -2.65 -1.97
C LEU A 6 -10.08 -2.00 -0.62
N LYS A 7 -10.80 -2.68 0.27
CA LYS A 7 -11.05 -2.19 1.63
C LYS A 7 -9.75 -2.09 2.42
N GLN A 8 -8.94 -3.15 2.43
CA GLN A 8 -7.65 -3.17 3.11
C GLN A 8 -6.67 -2.15 2.53
N TYR A 9 -6.62 -2.03 1.20
CA TYR A 9 -5.79 -1.02 0.54
C TYR A 9 -6.20 0.40 0.94
N ARG A 10 -7.50 0.72 0.89
CA ARG A 10 -8.00 2.06 1.28
C ARG A 10 -7.70 2.37 2.73
N GLN A 11 -7.92 1.42 3.63
CA GLN A 11 -7.61 1.56 5.04
C GLN A 11 -6.11 1.82 5.26
N MET A 12 -5.24 1.06 4.60
CA MET A 12 -3.79 1.30 4.67
C MET A 12 -3.41 2.70 4.20
N VAL A 13 -3.99 3.17 3.09
CA VAL A 13 -3.70 4.51 2.56
C VAL A 13 -4.16 5.60 3.52
N GLU A 14 -5.35 5.44 4.12
CA GLU A 14 -5.89 6.36 5.13
C GLU A 14 -4.96 6.44 6.36
N GLU A 15 -4.58 5.29 6.93
CA GLU A 15 -3.66 5.23 8.06
C GLU A 15 -2.29 5.84 7.76
N VAL A 16 -1.75 5.64 6.55
CA VAL A 16 -0.49 6.23 6.10
C VAL A 16 -0.59 7.74 5.96
N ILE A 17 -1.71 8.27 5.47
CA ILE A 17 -1.97 9.70 5.34
C ILE A 17 -2.09 10.33 6.73
N GLU A 18 -2.93 9.77 7.60
CA GLU A 18 -3.10 10.25 8.98
C GLU A 18 -1.76 10.28 9.73
N PHE A 19 -0.96 9.22 9.62
CA PHE A 19 0.37 9.19 10.23
C PHE A 19 1.26 10.33 9.70
N LYS A 20 1.26 10.56 8.39
CA LYS A 20 2.05 11.62 7.76
C LYS A 20 1.60 13.01 8.23
N GLU A 21 0.30 13.24 8.33
CA GLU A 21 -0.25 14.52 8.81
C GLU A 21 0.17 14.80 10.27
N LEU A 22 0.22 13.76 11.11
CA LEU A 22 0.61 13.89 12.52
C LEU A 22 2.13 14.03 12.73
N ASN A 23 2.94 13.36 11.92
CA ASN A 23 4.38 13.23 12.16
C ASN A 23 5.25 14.01 11.16
N GLY A 24 4.67 14.53 10.07
CA GLY A 24 5.38 15.21 8.98
C GLY A 24 6.08 14.28 7.98
N GLU A 25 6.16 12.97 8.28
CA GLU A 25 6.77 11.96 7.41
C GLU A 25 5.93 10.68 7.32
N MET A 26 6.09 9.94 6.23
CA MET A 26 5.40 8.66 6.02
C MET A 26 6.01 7.54 6.86
N PRO A 27 5.19 6.63 7.42
CA PRO A 27 5.65 5.61 8.37
C PRO A 27 6.63 4.63 7.73
N ALA A 28 7.58 4.09 8.49
CA ALA A 28 8.57 3.12 7.96
C ALA A 28 7.93 1.79 7.51
N PHE A 29 6.75 1.47 8.03
CA PHE A 29 5.95 0.30 7.68
C PHE A 29 4.47 0.55 8.03
N THR A 30 3.59 -0.25 7.46
CA THR A 30 2.17 -0.35 7.86
C THR A 30 1.88 -1.79 8.28
N ILE A 31 0.80 -2.00 9.04
CA ILE A 31 0.34 -3.33 9.46
C ILE A 31 -1.07 -3.53 8.91
N ILE A 32 -1.25 -4.57 8.09
CA ILE A 32 -2.56 -4.94 7.56
C ILE A 32 -2.83 -6.39 7.97
N GLU A 33 -3.93 -6.62 8.69
CA GLU A 33 -4.33 -7.94 9.19
C GLU A 33 -3.21 -8.69 9.95
N GLY A 34 -2.37 -7.95 10.67
CA GLY A 34 -1.24 -8.52 11.42
C GLY A 34 0.03 -8.71 10.60
N CYS A 35 0.01 -8.51 9.28
CA CYS A 35 1.19 -8.59 8.45
C CYS A 35 1.83 -7.21 8.26
N LYS A 36 3.15 -7.16 8.48
CA LYS A 36 3.94 -5.93 8.39
C LYS A 36 4.41 -5.70 6.95
N ILE A 37 4.02 -4.57 6.38
CA ILE A 37 4.39 -4.15 5.02
C ILE A 37 5.37 -2.97 5.10
N SER A 38 6.55 -3.11 4.50
CA SER A 38 7.56 -2.05 4.51
C SER A 38 7.15 -0.85 3.65
N LYS A 39 7.78 0.31 3.93
CA LYS A 39 7.59 1.53 3.15
C LYS A 39 7.80 1.38 1.66
N SER A 40 8.86 0.70 1.23
CA SER A 40 9.11 0.48 -0.19
C SER A 40 7.95 -0.26 -0.87
N VAL A 41 7.39 -1.27 -0.20
CA VAL A 41 6.31 -2.10 -0.74
C VAL A 41 5.01 -1.31 -0.83
N TYR A 42 4.54 -0.72 0.27
CA TYR A 42 3.25 -0.03 0.24
C TYR A 42 3.30 1.25 -0.63
N VAL A 43 4.45 1.92 -0.75
CA VAL A 43 4.63 3.06 -1.67
C VAL A 43 4.50 2.59 -3.11
N ASN A 44 5.17 1.51 -3.50
CA ASN A 44 5.05 0.94 -4.84
C ASN A 44 3.58 0.57 -5.18
N MET A 45 2.85 0.03 -4.19
CA MET A 45 1.42 -0.27 -4.36
C MET A 45 0.59 0.99 -4.63
N ILE A 46 0.83 2.07 -3.88
CA ILE A 46 0.16 3.36 -4.06
C ILE A 46 0.50 3.96 -5.43
N GLU A 47 1.78 3.94 -5.81
CA GLU A 47 2.23 4.44 -7.12
C GLU A 47 1.60 3.67 -8.28
N THR A 48 1.54 2.35 -8.18
CA THR A 48 0.91 1.49 -9.18
C THR A 48 -0.59 1.77 -9.30
N ALA A 49 -1.29 1.92 -8.17
CA ALA A 49 -2.71 2.27 -8.18
C ALA A 49 -2.96 3.67 -8.78
N ASN A 50 -2.13 4.66 -8.43
CA ASN A 50 -2.22 6.01 -8.98
C ASN A 50 -1.96 6.03 -10.48
N LYS A 51 -0.95 5.29 -10.95
CA LYS A 51 -0.66 5.14 -12.38
C LYS A 51 -1.85 4.53 -13.12
N PHE A 52 -2.45 3.48 -12.57
CA PHE A 52 -3.65 2.87 -13.15
C PHE A 52 -4.80 3.88 -13.25
N ILE A 53 -5.05 4.69 -12.21
CA ILE A 53 -6.09 5.72 -12.23
C ILE A 53 -5.82 6.76 -13.32
N LEU A 54 -4.59 7.22 -13.44
CA LEU A 54 -4.19 8.22 -14.44
C LEU A 54 -4.29 7.69 -15.87
N GLU A 55 -3.95 6.42 -16.11
CA GLU A 55 -3.97 5.80 -17.44
C GLU A 55 -5.37 5.36 -17.87
N MET A 56 -6.16 4.79 -16.95
CA MET A 56 -7.46 4.19 -17.26
C MET A 56 -8.64 5.12 -16.96
N GLY A 57 -8.43 6.23 -16.24
CA GLY A 57 -9.49 7.14 -15.81
C GLY A 57 -10.51 6.52 -14.83
N ARG A 58 -10.17 5.37 -14.21
CA ARG A 58 -11.02 4.66 -13.27
C ARG A 58 -10.20 4.00 -12.16
N ASN A 59 -10.85 3.72 -11.03
CA ASN A 59 -10.22 3.04 -9.91
C ASN A 59 -9.88 1.58 -10.25
N PRO A 60 -8.75 1.05 -9.75
CA PRO A 60 -8.46 -0.38 -9.86
C PRO A 60 -9.49 -1.19 -9.07
N GLU A 61 -9.81 -2.39 -9.57
CA GLU A 61 -10.66 -3.35 -8.86
C GLU A 61 -9.87 -4.14 -7.80
N ILE A 62 -8.56 -4.30 -8.00
CA ILE A 62 -7.64 -5.06 -7.13
C ILE A 62 -6.28 -4.35 -7.14
N VAL A 63 -5.59 -4.33 -6.00
CA VAL A 63 -4.20 -3.89 -5.90
C VAL A 63 -3.35 -5.09 -5.46
N GLU A 64 -2.39 -5.48 -6.30
CA GLU A 64 -1.49 -6.60 -6.02
C GLU A 64 -0.25 -6.12 -5.26
N ILE A 65 0.21 -6.95 -4.32
CA ILE A 65 1.52 -6.77 -3.69
C ILE A 65 2.52 -7.39 -4.66
N SER A 66 3.22 -6.55 -5.43
CA SER A 66 4.24 -7.04 -6.35
C SER A 66 5.49 -7.39 -5.56
N ASP A 67 5.86 -8.68 -5.57
CA ASP A 67 7.13 -9.22 -5.10
C ASP A 67 8.29 -8.67 -5.97
N SER A 68 8.67 -7.42 -5.76
CA SER A 68 9.99 -6.95 -6.14
C SER A 68 10.96 -7.56 -5.13
N SER A 69 11.54 -8.71 -5.48
CA SER A 69 12.75 -9.33 -4.91
C SER A 69 13.28 -8.63 -3.65
N GLU A 70 13.14 -9.30 -2.49
CA GLU A 70 13.44 -8.84 -1.11
C GLU A 70 12.25 -8.31 -0.28
N ILE A 71 11.08 -8.94 -0.42
CA ILE A 71 9.99 -8.71 0.52
C ILE A 71 10.18 -9.56 1.78
N ASN A 72 10.63 -8.94 2.87
CA ASN A 72 10.51 -9.51 4.22
C ASN A 72 9.06 -9.34 4.72
N PHE A 73 8.13 -10.10 4.15
CA PHE A 73 6.81 -10.29 4.76
C PHE A 73 7.03 -11.19 5.98
N LYS A 74 6.91 -10.59 7.18
CA LYS A 74 6.78 -11.35 8.42
C LYS A 74 5.33 -11.20 8.87
N CYS A 75 4.51 -12.15 8.44
CA CYS A 75 3.50 -12.72 9.31
C CYS A 75 4.25 -13.80 10.15
#